data_AF-A0A9E5T859-F1
#
_entry.id   AF-A0A9E5T859-F1
#
_cell.length_a   1.000
_cell.length_b   1.000
_cell.length_c   1.000
_cell.angle_alpha   90.00
_cell.angle_beta   90.00
_cell.angle_gamma   90.00
#
_symmetry.space_group_name_H-M   'P 1'
#
loop_
_entity.id
_entity.type
_entity.pdbx_description
1 polymer ?
#
loop_
_entity_poly.entity_id
_entity_poly.type
_entity_poly.pdbx_seq_one_letter_code
_entity_poly.pdbx_strand_id
1 'polypeptide(L)'
;SAVLSNIKVPGHVKALSNRWLDHVQWDTPSSGYGIGAQYGYREPQDRPVAGACSAIGLVCRMYLGAKKEDPGLQMGVKAIAKKGPSKNDLYYNYYAAMLMYQADGPDGSMWKIWNAKMRDHLVKSQVKDGKDKGSWHFRGPHGPSHGGRVYSTAMAAMTLEVYYRYMPIYQKGNVEKDDFPLE
;
A
#
# COMPACT_ATOMS: atom_id res chain seq x y z
N SER A 1 -3.81 -8.18 9.39
CA SER A 1 -4.73 -9.21 8.88
C SER A 1 -5.16 -10.19 9.96
N ALA A 2 -4.26 -10.76 10.76
CA ALA A 2 -4.63 -11.73 11.82
C ALA A 2 -5.79 -11.24 12.72
N VAL A 3 -5.68 -10.04 13.29
CA VAL A 3 -6.75 -9.44 14.11
C VAL A 3 -8.04 -9.23 13.30
N LEU A 4 -7.94 -8.76 12.05
CA LEU A 4 -9.09 -8.59 11.13
C LEU A 4 -9.78 -9.93 10.79
N SER A 5 -9.08 -11.06 10.99
CA SER A 5 -9.59 -12.41 10.76
C SER A 5 -9.93 -13.12 12.07
N ASN A 6 -10.14 -12.37 13.15
CA ASN A 6 -10.47 -12.87 14.49
C ASN A 6 -9.41 -13.84 15.06
N ILE A 7 -8.15 -13.72 14.62
CA ILE A 7 -7.02 -14.46 15.19
C ILE A 7 -6.45 -13.64 16.34
N LYS A 8 -6.41 -14.24 17.53
CA LYS A 8 -5.86 -13.59 18.74
C LYS A 8 -4.36 -13.34 18.57
N VAL A 9 -3.96 -12.08 18.62
CA VAL A 9 -2.55 -11.65 18.56
C VAL A 9 -2.15 -11.11 19.94
N PRO A 10 -1.01 -11.51 20.52
CA PRO A 10 -0.54 -10.95 21.78
C PRO A 10 -0.33 -9.42 21.67
N GLY A 11 -0.77 -8.67 22.69
CA GLY A 11 -0.74 -7.20 22.66
C GLY A 11 0.66 -6.60 22.42
N HIS A 12 1.72 -7.25 22.94
CA HIS A 12 3.10 -6.81 22.74
C HIS A 12 3.53 -6.83 21.26
N VAL A 13 2.95 -7.69 20.42
CA VAL A 13 3.28 -7.77 18.98
C VAL A 13 2.83 -6.49 18.28
N LYS A 14 1.67 -5.95 18.63
CA LYS A 14 1.17 -4.66 18.11
C LYS A 14 2.10 -3.51 18.53
N ALA A 15 2.51 -3.49 19.79
CA ALA A 15 3.44 -2.48 20.31
C ALA A 15 4.81 -2.54 19.61
N LEU A 16 5.38 -3.72 19.44
CA LEU A 16 6.66 -3.91 18.74
C LEU A 16 6.57 -3.54 17.26
N SER A 17 5.44 -3.84 16.60
CA SER A 17 5.20 -3.45 15.21
C SER A 17 5.14 -1.94 15.04
N ASN A 18 4.46 -1.24 15.95
CA ASN A 18 4.45 0.23 15.96
C ASN A 18 5.85 0.79 16.21
N ARG A 19 6.58 0.26 17.20
CA ARG A 19 7.95 0.69 17.49
C ARG A 19 8.88 0.54 16.29
N TRP A 20 8.73 -0.54 15.52
CA TRP A 20 9.49 -0.72 14.28
C TRP A 20 9.14 0.34 13.24
N LEU A 21 7.85 0.62 13.02
CA LEU A 21 7.41 1.66 12.08
C LEU A 21 7.86 3.06 12.53
N ASP A 22 7.89 3.33 13.84
CA ASP A 22 8.43 4.56 14.42
C ASP A 22 9.93 4.70 14.19
N HIS A 23 10.67 3.59 14.16
CA HIS A 23 12.10 3.57 13.91
C HIS A 23 12.44 3.83 12.44
N VAL A 24 11.66 3.29 11.51
CA VAL A 24 11.95 3.42 10.08
C VAL A 24 11.26 4.60 9.40
N GLN A 25 10.49 5.42 10.10
CA GLN A 25 9.89 6.62 9.48
C GLN A 25 10.95 7.69 9.19
N TRP A 26 10.83 8.36 8.03
CA TRP A 26 11.85 9.27 7.49
C TRP A 26 11.52 10.75 7.66
N ASP A 27 10.27 11.08 7.94
CA ASP A 27 9.78 12.45 8.02
C ASP A 27 9.91 13.06 9.42
N THR A 28 11.05 12.80 10.08
CA THR A 28 11.41 13.31 11.41
C THR A 28 11.35 14.84 11.47
N PRO A 29 10.46 15.44 12.29
CA PRO A 29 10.61 16.78 12.82
C PRO A 29 11.78 16.82 13.82
N SER A 30 12.16 18.03 14.22
CA SER A 30 13.20 18.31 15.23
C SER A 30 12.97 17.63 16.59
N SER A 31 11.81 17.02 16.84
CA SER A 31 11.41 16.32 18.07
C SER A 31 11.83 14.85 18.15
N GLY A 32 12.47 14.29 17.11
CA GLY A 32 13.03 12.94 17.13
C GLY A 32 12.09 11.81 16.68
N TYR A 33 10.81 12.08 16.42
CA TYR A 33 9.86 11.12 15.83
C TYR A 33 9.15 11.72 14.62
N GLY A 34 9.27 11.06 13.46
CA GLY A 34 8.53 11.34 12.22
C GLY A 34 7.04 11.57 12.44
N ILE A 35 6.42 12.42 11.62
CA ILE A 35 4.95 12.54 11.63
C ILE A 35 4.28 11.29 11.03
N GLY A 36 5.03 10.39 10.37
CA GLY A 36 4.57 9.05 9.99
C GLY A 36 4.01 8.95 8.56
N ALA A 37 4.40 9.87 7.67
CA ALA A 37 4.00 9.93 6.27
C ALA A 37 4.94 9.17 5.32
N GLN A 38 6.18 8.92 5.72
CA GLN A 38 7.20 8.27 4.88
C GLN A 38 8.02 7.24 5.67
N TYR A 39 8.41 6.15 5.00
CA TYR A 39 9.03 4.99 5.66
C TYR A 39 10.22 4.43 4.88
N GLY A 40 11.29 4.06 5.58
CA GLY A 40 12.61 3.61 5.13
C GLY A 40 12.90 2.10 5.28
N TYR A 41 13.83 1.52 4.47
CA TYR A 41 14.30 0.10 4.38
C TYR A 41 14.22 -0.70 5.67
N ARG A 42 15.43 -0.78 6.20
CA ARG A 42 15.80 -1.08 7.57
C ARG A 42 16.03 0.20 8.36
N GLU A 43 16.34 1.30 7.66
CA GLU A 43 16.66 2.60 8.22
C GLU A 43 15.83 3.70 7.53
N PRO A 44 15.54 4.83 8.21
CA PRO A 44 14.81 5.96 7.64
C PRO A 44 15.31 6.40 6.25
N GLN A 45 16.62 6.45 6.03
CA GLN A 45 17.28 6.94 4.81
C GLN A 45 17.20 5.95 3.63
N ASP A 46 16.85 4.68 3.87
CA ASP A 46 17.09 3.56 2.95
C ASP A 46 15.99 3.39 1.87
N ARG A 47 15.55 4.49 1.19
CA ARG A 47 14.68 4.44 -0.02
C ARG A 47 14.25 5.78 -0.65
N PRO A 48 13.70 5.76 -1.89
CA PRO A 48 13.10 6.94 -2.52
C PRO A 48 11.81 7.42 -1.84
N VAL A 49 11.63 8.74 -1.79
CA VAL A 49 10.42 9.44 -1.31
C VAL A 49 9.15 8.88 -1.96
N ALA A 50 8.11 8.66 -1.15
CA ALA A 50 6.82 8.09 -1.58
C ALA A 50 6.98 6.76 -2.37
N GLY A 51 7.95 5.92 -1.97
CA GLY A 51 8.19 4.59 -2.55
C GLY A 51 7.22 3.51 -2.09
N ALA A 52 7.39 2.28 -2.58
CA ALA A 52 6.55 1.10 -2.27
C ALA A 52 6.37 0.92 -0.76
N CYS A 53 7.44 1.17 -0.08
CA CYS A 53 7.61 1.08 1.33
C CYS A 53 6.93 2.15 2.18
N SER A 54 6.80 3.39 1.69
CA SER A 54 5.90 4.35 2.33
C SER A 54 4.46 3.84 2.21
N ALA A 55 4.08 3.28 1.05
CA ALA A 55 2.76 2.68 0.89
C ALA A 55 2.53 1.50 1.85
N ILE A 56 3.52 0.61 2.00
CA ILE A 56 3.49 -0.49 2.97
C ILE A 56 3.36 0.02 4.40
N GLY A 57 4.23 0.95 4.81
CA GLY A 57 4.23 1.50 6.18
C GLY A 57 2.89 2.13 6.54
N LEU A 58 2.31 2.91 5.63
CA LEU A 58 0.99 3.53 5.82
C LEU A 58 -0.13 2.48 5.93
N VAL A 59 -0.16 1.45 5.07
CA VAL A 59 -1.11 0.34 5.19
C VAL A 59 -0.94 -0.41 6.51
N CYS A 60 0.29 -0.63 6.96
CA CYS A 60 0.56 -1.23 8.26
C CYS A 60 0.00 -0.37 9.40
N ARG A 61 0.20 0.96 9.37
CA ARG A 61 -0.39 1.89 10.37
C ARG A 61 -1.91 1.80 10.40
N MET A 62 -2.54 1.77 9.23
CA MET A 62 -3.99 1.57 9.09
C MET A 62 -4.45 0.28 9.79
N TYR A 63 -3.79 -0.85 9.50
CA TYR A 63 -4.11 -2.14 10.14
C TYR A 63 -3.72 -2.23 11.62
N LEU A 64 -2.85 -1.35 12.11
CA LEU A 64 -2.52 -1.20 13.52
C LEU A 64 -3.46 -0.22 14.25
N GLY A 65 -4.46 0.34 13.56
CA GLY A 65 -5.51 1.17 14.15
C GLY A 65 -5.27 2.67 14.07
N ALA A 66 -4.39 3.14 13.17
CA ALA A 66 -4.29 4.57 12.89
C ALA A 66 -5.65 5.13 12.42
N LYS A 67 -6.03 6.30 12.94
CA LYS A 67 -7.27 6.98 12.56
C LYS A 67 -7.09 7.65 11.19
N LYS A 68 -8.16 7.77 10.41
CA LYS A 68 -8.12 8.39 9.07
C LYS A 68 -7.71 9.89 9.14
N GLU A 69 -7.91 10.51 10.29
CA GLU A 69 -7.60 11.90 10.60
C GLU A 69 -6.13 12.09 11.01
N ASP A 70 -5.35 11.01 11.16
CA ASP A 70 -3.94 11.09 11.50
C ASP A 70 -3.18 11.95 10.46
N PRO A 71 -2.52 13.05 10.87
CA PRO A 71 -1.86 13.97 9.95
C PRO A 71 -0.78 13.30 9.09
N GLY A 72 0.00 12.38 9.67
CA GLY A 72 1.02 11.64 8.95
C GLY A 72 0.43 10.74 7.89
N LEU A 73 -0.62 10.02 8.26
CA LEU A 73 -1.36 9.16 7.35
C LEU A 73 -1.91 9.97 6.17
N GLN A 74 -2.58 11.08 6.44
CA GLN A 74 -3.14 11.93 5.38
C GLN A 74 -2.07 12.52 4.47
N MET A 75 -0.95 12.97 5.04
CA MET A 75 0.15 13.52 4.27
C MET A 75 0.78 12.45 3.36
N GLY A 76 0.99 11.23 3.89
CA GLY A 76 1.54 10.11 3.14
C GLY A 76 0.62 9.65 2.01
N VAL A 77 -0.69 9.51 2.27
CA VAL A 77 -1.70 9.15 1.27
C VAL A 77 -1.73 10.19 0.14
N LYS A 78 -1.75 11.50 0.48
CA LYS A 78 -1.73 12.58 -0.52
C LYS A 78 -0.45 12.54 -1.37
N ALA A 79 0.70 12.23 -0.78
CA ALA A 79 1.95 12.11 -1.51
C ALA A 79 1.93 10.95 -2.52
N ILE A 80 1.41 9.78 -2.14
CA ILE A 80 1.25 8.62 -3.02
C ILE A 80 0.21 8.88 -4.13
N ALA A 81 -0.91 9.52 -3.78
CA ALA A 81 -1.93 9.94 -4.74
C ALA A 81 -1.35 10.88 -5.80
N LYS A 82 -0.57 11.88 -5.38
CA LYS A 82 0.11 12.84 -6.25
C LYS A 82 1.13 12.17 -7.17
N LYS A 83 1.92 11.22 -6.64
CA LYS A 83 2.91 10.46 -7.41
C LYS A 83 2.25 9.61 -8.50
N GLY A 84 1.09 9.04 -8.23
CA GLY A 84 0.38 8.17 -9.17
C GLY A 84 1.03 6.79 -9.31
N PRO A 85 0.51 5.94 -10.22
CA PRO A 85 1.10 4.64 -10.51
C PRO A 85 2.41 4.78 -11.30
N SER A 86 3.32 3.82 -11.08
CA SER A 86 4.55 3.66 -11.86
C SER A 86 4.29 2.89 -13.16
N LYS A 87 5.04 3.22 -14.21
CA LYS A 87 4.97 2.50 -15.50
C LYS A 87 5.59 1.10 -15.46
N ASN A 88 6.55 0.86 -14.57
CA ASN A 88 7.35 -0.37 -14.54
C ASN A 88 7.62 -0.94 -13.15
N ASP A 89 7.26 -0.22 -12.07
CA ASP A 89 7.41 -0.71 -10.70
C ASP A 89 6.10 -1.34 -10.20
N LEU A 90 5.93 -2.62 -10.51
CA LEU A 90 4.76 -3.39 -10.09
C LEU A 90 4.70 -3.64 -8.58
N TYR A 91 5.86 -3.65 -7.90
CA TYR A 91 5.92 -3.83 -6.45
C TYR A 91 5.33 -2.61 -5.75
N TYR A 92 5.76 -1.42 -6.15
CA TYR A 92 5.13 -0.18 -5.72
C TYR A 92 3.64 -0.13 -6.06
N ASN A 93 3.26 -0.44 -7.30
CA ASN A 93 1.87 -0.32 -7.73
C ASN A 93 0.91 -1.18 -6.91
N TYR A 94 1.29 -2.40 -6.56
CA TYR A 94 0.45 -3.28 -5.73
C TYR A 94 0.17 -2.67 -4.35
N TYR A 95 1.21 -2.23 -3.63
CA TYR A 95 1.03 -1.62 -2.30
C TYR A 95 0.41 -0.23 -2.34
N ALA A 96 0.72 0.57 -3.36
CA ALA A 96 0.07 1.86 -3.59
C ALA A 96 -1.42 1.68 -3.87
N ALA A 97 -1.82 0.68 -4.67
CA ALA A 97 -3.21 0.37 -4.89
C ALA A 97 -3.92 -0.02 -3.58
N MET A 98 -3.30 -0.88 -2.77
CA MET A 98 -3.83 -1.25 -1.45
C MET A 98 -4.01 -0.03 -0.54
N LEU A 99 -3.00 0.85 -0.46
CA LEU A 99 -3.08 2.08 0.32
C LEU A 99 -4.20 2.99 -0.15
N MET A 100 -4.24 3.29 -1.45
CA MET A 100 -5.22 4.23 -2.01
C MET A 100 -6.64 3.72 -1.82
N TYR A 101 -6.86 2.42 -2.02
CA TYR A 101 -8.16 1.80 -1.81
C TYR A 101 -8.57 1.80 -0.33
N GLN A 102 -7.66 1.45 0.59
CA GLN A 102 -7.96 1.49 2.03
C GLN A 102 -8.22 2.91 2.54
N ALA A 103 -7.41 3.89 2.11
CA ALA A 103 -7.51 5.28 2.54
C ALA A 103 -8.81 5.96 2.10
N ASP A 104 -9.13 5.80 0.82
CA ASP A 104 -10.11 6.64 0.13
C ASP A 104 -11.40 5.88 -0.21
N GLY A 105 -11.33 4.54 -0.29
CA GLY A 105 -12.45 3.67 -0.58
C GLY A 105 -12.86 3.66 -2.06
N PRO A 106 -13.85 2.82 -2.43
CA PRO A 106 -14.31 2.69 -3.82
C PRO A 106 -14.88 3.99 -4.38
N ASP A 107 -15.46 4.83 -3.52
CA ASP A 107 -16.10 6.08 -3.92
C ASP A 107 -15.18 7.30 -3.90
N GLY A 108 -14.01 7.17 -3.28
CA GLY A 108 -13.03 8.22 -3.14
C GLY A 108 -12.45 8.71 -4.47
N SER A 109 -12.28 10.03 -4.58
CA SER A 109 -11.79 10.66 -5.82
C SER A 109 -10.32 10.36 -6.10
N MET A 110 -9.48 10.28 -5.06
CA MET A 110 -8.07 9.94 -5.21
C MET A 110 -7.92 8.50 -5.69
N TRP A 111 -8.69 7.57 -5.11
CA TRP A 111 -8.71 6.18 -5.58
C TRP A 111 -9.17 6.08 -7.03
N LYS A 112 -10.32 6.67 -7.39
CA LYS A 112 -10.86 6.61 -8.76
C LYS A 112 -9.85 7.12 -9.80
N ILE A 113 -9.21 8.26 -9.53
CA ILE A 113 -8.20 8.85 -10.44
C ILE A 113 -6.96 7.96 -10.53
N TRP A 114 -6.45 7.47 -9.40
CA TRP A 114 -5.24 6.66 -9.36
C TRP A 114 -5.46 5.30 -10.03
N ASN A 115 -6.57 4.63 -9.71
CA ASN A 115 -6.90 3.30 -10.21
C ASN A 115 -7.19 3.32 -11.72
N ALA A 116 -7.88 4.33 -12.24
CA ALA A 116 -8.10 4.44 -13.69
C ALA A 116 -6.78 4.44 -14.47
N LYS A 117 -5.80 5.25 -14.05
CA LYS A 117 -4.48 5.30 -14.67
C LYS A 117 -3.75 3.96 -14.59
N MET A 118 -3.79 3.31 -13.43
CA MET A 118 -3.12 2.02 -13.20
C MET A 118 -3.76 0.89 -14.01
N ARG A 119 -5.08 0.73 -13.91
CA ARG A 119 -5.86 -0.29 -14.61
C ARG A 119 -5.65 -0.19 -16.11
N ASP A 120 -5.83 1.01 -16.67
CA ASP A 120 -5.74 1.21 -18.11
C ASP A 120 -4.32 0.94 -18.62
N HIS A 121 -3.29 1.32 -17.85
CA HIS A 121 -1.90 0.99 -18.15
C HIS A 121 -1.66 -0.52 -18.19
N LEU A 122 -2.11 -1.26 -17.18
CA LEU A 122 -1.94 -2.72 -17.14
C LEU A 122 -2.73 -3.40 -18.27
N VAL A 123 -4.00 -3.06 -18.47
CA VAL A 123 -4.82 -3.67 -19.54
C VAL A 123 -4.21 -3.42 -20.92
N LYS A 124 -3.70 -2.21 -21.17
CA LYS A 124 -3.07 -1.84 -22.44
C LYS A 124 -1.73 -2.56 -22.65
N SER A 125 -0.95 -2.78 -21.59
CA SER A 125 0.38 -3.39 -21.67
C SER A 125 0.39 -4.92 -21.62
N GLN A 126 -0.76 -5.55 -21.36
CA GLN A 126 -0.88 -7.01 -21.39
C GLN A 126 -0.63 -7.55 -22.80
N VAL A 127 0.19 -8.59 -22.91
CA VAL A 127 0.45 -9.26 -24.19
C VAL A 127 -0.86 -9.82 -24.76
N LYS A 128 -1.17 -9.52 -26.03
CA LYS A 128 -2.44 -9.88 -26.67
C LYS A 128 -2.39 -11.15 -27.51
N ASP A 129 -1.20 -11.54 -27.97
CA ASP A 129 -1.02 -12.61 -28.93
C ASP A 129 0.23 -13.46 -28.65
N GLY A 130 0.31 -14.62 -29.31
CA GLY A 130 1.43 -15.55 -29.18
C GLY A 130 1.49 -16.29 -27.84
N LYS A 131 2.61 -16.95 -27.59
CA LYS A 131 2.82 -17.85 -26.42
C LYS A 131 2.73 -17.15 -25.05
N ASP A 132 2.96 -15.84 -25.03
CA ASP A 132 2.99 -15.04 -23.81
C ASP A 132 1.66 -14.28 -23.58
N LYS A 133 0.61 -14.56 -24.38
CA LYS A 133 -0.70 -13.92 -24.28
C LYS A 133 -1.26 -13.96 -22.85
N GLY A 134 -1.78 -12.83 -22.39
CA GLY A 134 -2.34 -12.67 -21.06
C GLY A 134 -1.33 -12.30 -19.97
N SER A 135 -0.03 -12.33 -20.28
CA SER A 135 1.04 -12.01 -19.33
C SER A 135 1.51 -10.56 -19.40
N TRP A 136 2.31 -10.17 -18.40
CA TRP A 136 3.03 -8.90 -18.36
C TRP A 136 4.52 -9.13 -18.21
N HIS A 137 5.32 -8.25 -18.80
CA HIS A 137 6.78 -8.27 -18.61
C HIS A 137 7.35 -6.86 -18.68
N PHE A 138 7.61 -6.28 -17.52
CA PHE A 138 8.17 -4.93 -17.41
C PHE A 138 9.64 -4.99 -17.01
N ARG A 139 10.45 -4.11 -17.60
CA ARG A 139 11.81 -3.81 -17.13
C ARG A 139 11.74 -2.77 -16.03
N GLY A 140 11.51 -3.23 -14.80
CA GLY A 140 11.48 -2.42 -13.59
C GLY A 140 12.44 -2.94 -12.51
N PRO A 141 12.55 -2.24 -11.36
CA PRO A 141 13.53 -2.55 -10.31
C PRO A 141 13.48 -4.00 -9.81
N HIS A 142 12.29 -4.60 -9.84
CA HIS A 142 12.01 -5.95 -9.35
C HIS A 142 11.64 -6.96 -10.46
N GLY A 143 11.53 -6.51 -11.72
CA GLY A 143 10.99 -7.32 -12.81
C GLY A 143 11.99 -8.35 -13.37
N PRO A 144 12.83 -8.00 -14.36
CA PRO A 144 13.64 -8.98 -15.09
C PRO A 144 14.79 -9.57 -14.26
N SER A 145 15.30 -8.82 -13.29
CA SER A 145 16.50 -9.19 -12.51
C SER A 145 16.22 -10.16 -11.35
N HIS A 146 14.95 -10.39 -10.98
CA HIS A 146 14.60 -11.20 -9.80
C HIS A 146 13.51 -12.24 -10.09
N GLY A 147 12.36 -11.84 -10.64
CA GLY A 147 11.19 -12.72 -10.77
C GLY A 147 10.65 -12.92 -12.19
N GLY A 148 11.16 -12.18 -13.17
CA GLY A 148 10.82 -12.32 -14.58
C GLY A 148 9.35 -12.07 -14.91
N ARG A 149 8.87 -12.74 -15.97
CA ARG A 149 7.49 -12.63 -16.48
C ARG A 149 6.47 -13.20 -15.48
N VAL A 150 6.80 -14.27 -14.77
CA VAL A 150 5.88 -14.90 -13.79
C VAL A 150 5.55 -13.91 -12.68
N TYR A 151 6.58 -13.32 -12.04
CA TYR A 151 6.39 -12.29 -11.02
C TYR A 151 5.62 -11.08 -11.56
N SER A 152 6.01 -10.58 -12.74
CA SER A 152 5.34 -9.43 -13.35
C SER A 152 3.85 -9.68 -13.58
N THR A 153 3.51 -10.89 -14.01
CA THR A 153 2.12 -11.29 -14.27
C THR A 153 1.34 -11.42 -12.97
N ALA A 154 1.90 -12.08 -11.96
CA ALA A 154 1.26 -12.23 -10.66
C ALA A 154 1.00 -10.86 -10.00
N MET A 155 1.99 -9.96 -9.99
CA MET A 155 1.83 -8.63 -9.40
C MET A 155 0.81 -7.78 -10.16
N ALA A 156 0.80 -7.83 -11.50
CA ALA A 156 -0.19 -7.12 -12.31
C ALA A 156 -1.62 -7.62 -12.02
N ALA A 157 -1.82 -8.94 -11.99
CA ALA A 157 -3.11 -9.55 -11.65
C ALA A 157 -3.57 -9.15 -10.24
N MET A 158 -2.71 -9.33 -9.22
CA MET A 158 -3.04 -8.94 -7.85
C MET A 158 -3.36 -7.45 -7.70
N THR A 159 -2.69 -6.58 -8.47
CA THR A 159 -2.98 -5.14 -8.47
C THR A 159 -4.37 -4.84 -9.05
N LEU A 160 -4.77 -5.53 -10.13
CA LEU A 160 -6.11 -5.41 -10.72
C LEU A 160 -7.22 -5.98 -9.81
N GLU A 161 -6.86 -6.83 -8.85
CA GLU A 161 -7.82 -7.49 -7.96
C GLU A 161 -7.97 -6.82 -6.58
N VAL A 162 -7.14 -5.83 -6.24
CA VAL A 162 -7.11 -5.21 -4.89
C VAL A 162 -8.50 -4.86 -4.38
N TYR A 163 -9.31 -4.21 -5.20
CA TYR A 163 -10.64 -3.71 -4.83
C TYR A 163 -11.75 -4.76 -4.88
N TYR A 164 -11.45 -6.00 -5.30
CA TYR A 164 -12.33 -7.16 -5.14
C TYR A 164 -11.97 -8.01 -3.92
N ARG A 165 -10.72 -7.89 -3.42
CA ARG A 165 -10.17 -8.78 -2.38
C ARG A 165 -10.16 -8.17 -0.99
N TYR A 166 -10.03 -6.85 -0.89
CA TYR A 166 -9.93 -6.18 0.40
C TYR A 166 -11.21 -5.42 0.71
N MET A 167 -11.68 -5.54 1.94
CA MET A 167 -12.74 -4.69 2.47
C MET A 167 -12.10 -3.36 2.93
N PRO A 168 -12.65 -2.18 2.54
CA PRO A 168 -12.18 -0.90 3.02
C PRO A 168 -12.41 -0.75 4.53
N ILE A 169 -11.34 -0.60 5.30
CA ILE A 169 -11.42 -0.56 6.78
C ILE A 169 -12.00 0.74 7.34
N TYR A 170 -12.04 1.82 6.55
CA TYR A 170 -12.60 3.10 6.99
C TYR A 170 -14.04 3.35 6.49
N GLN A 171 -14.65 2.39 5.79
CA GLN A 171 -16.03 2.52 5.32
C GLN A 171 -17.01 2.20 6.45
N LYS A 172 -18.01 3.09 6.64
CA LYS A 172 -19.06 2.92 7.66
C LYS A 172 -19.79 1.59 7.45
N GLY A 173 -19.84 0.76 8.50
CA GLY A 173 -20.47 -0.56 8.49
C GLY A 173 -19.52 -1.75 8.37
N ASN A 174 -18.25 -1.53 7.99
CA ASN A 174 -17.25 -2.61 7.84
C ASN A 174 -16.41 -2.85 9.10
N VAL A 175 -16.64 -2.05 10.15
CA VAL A 175 -15.99 -2.14 11.46
C VAL A 175 -17.11 -2.06 12.47
N GLU A 176 -17.59 -3.21 12.96
CA GLU A 176 -18.49 -3.22 14.11
C GLU A 176 -17.75 -2.63 15.32
N LYS A 177 -18.44 -1.80 16.11
CA LYS A 177 -17.87 -1.04 17.23
C LYS A 177 -17.16 -1.92 18.28
N ASP A 178 -17.46 -3.21 18.30
CA ASP A 178 -16.92 -4.16 19.28
C ASP A 178 -15.75 -5.02 18.76
N ASP A 179 -15.50 -5.05 17.43
CA ASP A 179 -14.37 -5.80 16.86
C ASP A 179 -13.02 -5.05 17.00
N PHE A 180 -13.09 -3.76 17.32
CA PHE A 180 -11.94 -2.85 17.39
C PHE A 180 -12.14 -1.78 18.45
N PRO A 181 -11.89 -2.07 19.75
CA PRO A 181 -11.79 -0.99 20.72
C PRO A 181 -10.61 -0.11 20.31
N LEU A 182 -10.94 1.11 19.87
CA LEU A 182 -10.00 2.20 19.63
C LEU A 182 -9.71 2.98 20.93
N GLU A 183 -9.86 2.31 22.07
CA GLU A 183 -9.52 2.79 23.41
C GLU A 183 -8.25 2.11 23.92
#